data_AF-A0A9X5GUS2-F1
#
_entry.id   AF-A0A9X5GUS2-F1
#
_cell.length_a   1.000
_cell.length_b   1.000
_cell.length_c   1.000
_cell.angle_alpha   90.00
_cell.angle_beta   90.00
_cell.angle_gamma   90.00
#
_symmetry.space_group_name_H-M   'P 1'
#
loop_
_entity.id
_entity.type
_entity.pdbx_description
1 polymer ?
#
loop_
_entity_poly.entity_id
_entity_poly.type
_entity_poly.pdbx_seq_one_letter_code
_entity_poly.pdbx_strand_id
1 'polypeptide(L)'
;MRGKQPKEREKYFIRLGGSTLVEVGREIYLEWYRSERRERYQRECDRKHGVCSINKLHEKGYYPEKSNYLNDTTLETVLKDECWDRLENALKKLSEQEKRLVRLLYFEDMTVKKTAEIFGCSRKTIHNRREKVLEKIRKMMSETSP
;
A
#
# COMPACT_ATOMS: atom_id res chain seq x y z
N MET A 1 32.63 7.64 -16.45
CA MET A 1 33.87 8.28 -16.98
C MET A 1 34.95 8.16 -15.92
N ARG A 2 36.12 7.59 -16.23
CA ARG A 2 37.25 7.57 -15.30
C ARG A 2 37.79 9.01 -15.20
N GLY A 3 37.61 9.63 -14.03
CA GLY A 3 38.19 10.96 -13.76
C GLY A 3 39.71 10.94 -13.93
N LYS A 4 40.29 12.10 -14.24
CA LYS A 4 41.74 12.26 -14.39
C LYS A 4 42.45 11.74 -13.14
N GLN A 5 43.42 10.85 -13.32
CA GLN A 5 44.26 10.35 -12.22
C GLN A 5 45.08 11.53 -11.67
N PRO A 6 45.17 11.70 -10.34
CA PRO A 6 46.08 12.66 -9.73
C PRO A 6 47.52 12.43 -10.23
N LYS A 7 48.25 13.53 -10.47
CA LYS A 7 49.67 13.48 -10.85
C LYS A 7 50.48 12.77 -9.75
N GLU A 8 51.51 12.05 -10.15
CA GLU A 8 52.42 11.37 -9.23
C GLU A 8 53.21 12.39 -8.39
N ARG A 9 53.41 12.05 -7.11
CA ARG A 9 54.09 12.89 -6.11
C ARG A 9 54.98 12.01 -5.26
N GLU A 10 56.02 12.60 -4.68
CA GLU A 10 56.95 11.89 -3.79
C GLU A 10 56.27 11.44 -2.48
N LYS A 11 55.31 12.21 -1.96
CA LYS A 11 54.59 11.92 -0.71
C LYS A 11 53.10 12.23 -0.82
N TYR A 12 52.26 11.46 -0.14
CA TYR A 12 50.81 11.62 -0.10
C TYR A 12 50.31 11.73 1.33
N PHE A 13 49.32 12.59 1.56
CA PHE A 13 48.75 12.83 2.89
C PHE A 13 47.22 12.80 2.86
N ILE A 14 46.62 12.19 3.87
CA ILE A 14 45.16 12.20 4.10
C ILE A 14 44.87 12.99 5.38
N ARG A 15 43.83 13.84 5.34
CA ARG A 15 43.36 14.58 6.50
C ARG A 15 42.25 13.79 7.21
N LEU A 16 42.48 13.45 8.47
CA LEU A 16 41.50 12.79 9.34
C LEU A 16 40.99 13.78 10.41
N GLY A 17 39.68 13.81 10.64
CA GLY A 17 39.09 14.51 11.80
C GLY A 17 39.36 16.00 11.91
N GLY A 18 39.65 16.70 10.80
CA GLY A 18 39.77 18.15 10.77
C GLY A 18 41.12 18.76 11.15
N SER A 19 42.13 18.01 11.60
CA SER A 19 43.46 18.58 11.90
C SER A 19 44.65 17.63 11.71
N THR A 20 44.45 16.32 11.82
CA THR A 20 45.55 15.35 11.68
C THR A 20 45.85 15.05 10.21
N LEU A 21 47.11 15.19 9.80
CA LEU A 21 47.61 14.74 8.51
C LEU A 21 48.41 13.45 8.69
N VAL A 22 48.05 12.42 7.94
CA VAL A 22 48.72 11.11 7.96
C VAL A 22 49.38 10.89 6.61
N GLU A 23 50.68 10.63 6.60
CA GLU A 23 51.41 10.21 5.39
C GLU A 23 50.95 8.80 5.00
N VAL A 24 50.59 8.62 3.73
CA VAL A 24 50.07 7.36 3.22
C VAL A 24 50.73 6.98 1.89
N GLY A 25 50.66 5.70 1.56
CA GLY A 25 51.05 5.23 0.23
C GLY A 25 50.14 5.79 -0.87
N ARG A 26 50.68 5.85 -2.08
CA ARG A 26 49.99 6.29 -3.30
C ARG A 26 48.66 5.58 -3.52
N GLU A 27 48.64 4.26 -3.33
CA GLU A 27 47.43 3.44 -3.53
C GLU A 27 46.31 3.82 -2.57
N ILE A 28 46.65 3.99 -1.29
CA ILE A 28 45.72 4.40 -0.23
C ILE A 28 45.17 5.80 -0.53
N TYR A 29 46.02 6.74 -0.94
CA TYR A 29 45.60 8.09 -1.32
C TYR A 29 44.62 8.09 -2.50
N LEU A 30 44.89 7.29 -3.53
CA LEU A 30 44.03 7.21 -4.72
C LEU A 30 42.66 6.64 -4.37
N GLU A 31 42.60 5.61 -3.52
CA GLU A 31 41.33 5.00 -3.14
C GLU A 31 40.50 5.93 -2.24
N TRP A 32 41.14 6.58 -1.28
CA TRP A 32 40.51 7.62 -0.46
C TRP A 32 39.96 8.77 -1.31
N TYR A 33 40.76 9.29 -2.25
CA TYR A 33 40.36 10.39 -3.13
C TYR A 33 39.20 10.01 -4.06
N ARG A 34 39.19 8.77 -4.59
CA ARG A 34 38.09 8.26 -5.41
C ARG A 34 36.79 8.16 -4.61
N SER A 35 36.86 7.66 -3.38
CA SER A 35 35.70 7.55 -2.51
C SER A 35 35.15 8.93 -2.15
N GLU A 36 36.01 9.85 -1.68
CA GLU A 36 35.62 11.21 -1.30
C GLU A 36 34.98 11.97 -2.48
N ARG A 37 35.53 11.83 -3.69
CA ARG A 37 34.97 12.48 -4.88
C ARG A 37 33.62 11.90 -5.27
N ARG A 38 33.42 10.60 -5.12
CA ARG A 38 32.14 9.92 -5.39
C ARG A 38 31.07 10.41 -4.43
N GLU A 39 31.36 10.46 -3.14
CA GLU A 39 30.43 11.00 -2.14
C GLU A 39 30.09 12.47 -2.41
N ARG A 40 31.09 13.29 -2.75
CA ARG A 40 30.85 14.70 -3.10
C ARG A 40 29.95 14.84 -4.32
N TYR A 41 30.20 14.04 -5.36
CA TYR A 41 29.36 14.04 -6.56
C TYR A 41 27.93 13.63 -6.25
N GLN A 42 27.73 12.61 -5.41
CA GLN A 42 26.39 12.21 -4.97
C GLN A 42 25.67 13.37 -4.27
N ARG A 43 26.33 14.05 -3.32
CA ARG A 43 25.75 15.23 -2.64
C ARG A 43 25.45 16.39 -3.60
N GLU A 44 26.32 16.61 -4.59
CA GLU A 44 26.10 17.62 -5.65
C GLU A 44 24.85 17.27 -6.49
N CYS A 45 24.70 16.00 -6.88
CA CYS A 45 23.53 15.49 -7.58
C CYS A 45 22.26 15.60 -6.74
N ASP A 46 22.30 15.18 -5.48
CA ASP A 46 21.16 15.23 -4.57
C ASP A 46 20.68 16.69 -4.41
N ARG A 47 21.61 17.63 -4.23
CA ARG A 47 21.30 19.05 -4.14
C ARG A 47 20.73 19.63 -5.45
N LYS A 48 21.27 19.24 -6.61
CA LYS A 48 20.80 19.72 -7.91
C LYS A 48 19.38 19.25 -8.23
N HIS A 49 19.07 18.00 -7.88
CA HIS A 49 17.78 17.39 -8.18
C HIS A 49 16.77 17.49 -7.02
N GLY A 50 17.13 18.19 -5.94
CA GLY A 50 16.26 18.32 -4.76
C GLY A 50 15.96 17.01 -4.04
N VAL A 51 16.79 15.98 -4.26
CA VAL A 51 16.59 14.65 -3.67
C VAL A 51 16.93 14.71 -2.18
N CYS A 52 16.04 14.17 -1.35
CA CYS A 52 16.24 14.05 0.08
C CYS A 52 16.10 12.59 0.51
N SER A 53 16.85 12.18 1.53
CA SER A 53 16.72 10.84 2.09
C SER A 53 15.41 10.71 2.85
N ILE A 54 14.84 9.51 2.82
CA ILE A 54 13.62 9.17 3.57
C ILE A 54 13.77 9.45 5.07
N ASN A 55 14.94 9.17 5.65
CA ASN A 55 15.23 9.44 7.07
C ASN A 55 15.15 10.95 7.37
N LYS A 56 15.70 11.79 6.48
CA LYS A 56 15.64 13.25 6.63
C LYS A 56 14.22 13.80 6.46
N LEU A 57 13.36 13.10 5.72
CA LEU A 57 11.93 13.41 5.66
C LEU A 57 11.22 13.01 6.95
N HIS A 58 11.52 11.84 7.51
CA HIS A 58 10.95 11.36 8.77
C HIS A 58 11.33 12.29 9.94
N GLU A 59 12.57 12.78 10.01
CA GLU A 59 13.01 13.79 10.99
C GLU A 59 12.22 15.10 10.89
N LYS A 60 11.74 15.46 9.70
CA LYS A 60 10.87 16.63 9.46
C LYS A 60 9.39 16.34 9.69
N GLY A 61 9.04 15.15 10.17
CA GLY A 61 7.66 14.73 10.42
C GLY A 61 6.89 14.28 9.18
N TYR A 62 7.55 14.14 8.03
CA TYR A 62 6.93 13.61 6.81
C TYR A 62 7.09 12.09 6.76
N TYR A 63 5.99 11.35 6.91
CA TYR A 63 5.96 9.88 6.92
C TYR A 63 5.11 9.38 5.73
N PRO A 64 5.71 9.16 4.55
CA PRO A 64 4.95 8.74 3.37
C PRO A 64 4.29 7.36 3.57
N GLU A 65 4.85 6.50 4.42
CA GLU A 65 4.26 5.21 4.82
C GLU A 65 2.90 5.37 5.52
N LYS A 66 2.68 6.49 6.23
CA LYS A 66 1.42 6.82 6.91
C LYS A 66 0.46 7.62 6.03
N SER A 67 0.91 8.08 4.86
CA SER A 67 0.09 8.87 3.92
C SER A 67 -1.05 8.08 3.30
N ASN A 68 -0.99 6.74 3.31
CA ASN A 68 -2.06 5.88 2.81
C ASN A 68 -3.35 5.92 3.67
N TYR A 69 -3.33 6.59 4.83
CA TYR A 69 -4.48 6.74 5.72
C TYR A 69 -5.15 8.11 5.63
N LEU A 70 -4.60 9.04 4.86
CA LEU A 70 -5.17 10.36 4.64
C LEU A 70 -5.97 10.35 3.34
N ASN A 71 -7.23 9.91 3.45
CA ASN A 71 -8.35 10.33 2.61
C ASN A 71 -7.99 10.62 1.15
N ASP A 72 -7.46 9.63 0.46
CA ASP A 72 -7.61 9.64 -0.98
C ASP A 72 -9.07 9.27 -1.21
N THR A 73 -9.93 10.30 -1.27
CA THR A 73 -11.30 10.26 -1.82
C THR A 73 -11.17 9.89 -3.28
N THR A 74 -10.66 8.69 -3.52
CA THR A 74 -10.48 8.12 -4.84
C THR A 74 -11.86 7.84 -5.39
N LEU A 75 -11.97 7.86 -6.72
CA LEU A 75 -13.14 7.34 -7.40
C LEU A 75 -13.56 5.97 -6.84
N GLU A 76 -12.60 5.14 -6.42
CA GLU A 76 -12.87 3.86 -5.77
C GLU A 76 -13.60 3.96 -4.42
N THR A 77 -13.28 4.92 -3.55
CA THR A 77 -14.02 5.08 -2.27
C THR A 77 -15.44 5.54 -2.52
N VAL A 78 -15.64 6.50 -3.43
CA VAL A 78 -16.97 6.99 -3.80
C VAL A 78 -17.82 5.88 -4.44
N LEU A 79 -17.23 5.09 -5.35
CA LEU A 79 -17.90 3.94 -5.96
C LEU A 79 -18.20 2.83 -4.95
N LYS A 80 -17.34 2.62 -3.94
CA LYS A 80 -17.60 1.67 -2.86
C LYS A 80 -18.77 2.11 -2.00
N ASP A 81 -18.82 3.39 -1.63
CA ASP A 81 -19.92 3.95 -0.83
C ASP A 81 -21.25 3.85 -1.59
N GLU A 82 -21.26 4.22 -2.87
CA GLU A 82 -22.46 4.08 -3.70
C GLU A 82 -22.90 2.61 -3.85
N CYS A 83 -21.94 1.68 -4.00
CA CYS A 83 -22.23 0.25 -4.06
C CYS A 83 -22.82 -0.27 -2.72
N TRP A 84 -22.30 0.22 -1.60
CA TRP A 84 -22.81 -0.10 -0.26
C TRP A 84 -24.24 0.40 -0.07
N ASP A 85 -24.54 1.64 -0.45
CA ASP A 85 -25.89 2.21 -0.36
C ASP A 85 -26.88 1.41 -1.22
N ARG A 86 -26.46 1.01 -2.43
CA ARG A 86 -27.27 0.15 -3.31
C ARG A 86 -27.55 -1.21 -2.69
N LEU A 87 -26.53 -1.84 -2.09
CA LEU A 87 -26.68 -3.12 -1.41
C LEU A 87 -27.59 -2.99 -0.19
N GLU A 88 -27.44 -1.96 0.63
CA GLU A 88 -28.27 -1.73 1.80
C GLU A 88 -29.74 -1.56 1.42
N ASN A 89 -30.01 -0.79 0.36
CA ASN A 89 -31.35 -0.62 -0.18
C ASN A 89 -31.94 -1.93 -0.73
N ALA A 90 -31.13 -2.76 -1.40
CA ALA A 90 -31.57 -4.08 -1.86
C ALA A 90 -31.91 -5.00 -0.67
N LEU A 91 -31.10 -5.01 0.38
CA LEU A 91 -31.36 -5.79 1.59
C LEU A 91 -32.62 -5.33 2.33
N LYS A 92 -32.91 -4.03 2.37
CA LYS A 92 -34.14 -3.47 2.96
C LYS A 92 -35.41 -3.95 2.24
N LYS A 93 -35.36 -4.10 0.92
CA LYS A 93 -36.47 -4.56 0.06
C LYS A 93 -36.74 -6.07 0.10
N LEU A 94 -35.85 -6.86 0.71
CA LEU A 94 -36.11 -8.28 0.93
C LEU A 94 -37.28 -8.50 1.90
N SER A 95 -38.01 -9.59 1.72
CA SER A 95 -39.01 -10.04 2.71
C SER A 95 -38.34 -10.54 3.99
N GLU A 96 -39.07 -10.57 5.10
CA GLU A 96 -38.51 -10.98 6.40
C GLU A 96 -37.94 -12.42 6.40
N GLN A 97 -38.56 -13.33 5.63
CA GLN A 97 -38.02 -14.68 5.47
C GLN A 97 -36.70 -14.70 4.69
N GLU A 98 -36.59 -13.88 3.65
CA GLU A 98 -35.37 -13.75 2.85
C GLU A 98 -34.25 -13.10 3.67
N LYS A 99 -34.56 -12.04 4.43
CA LYS A 99 -33.61 -11.40 5.36
C LYS A 99 -33.10 -12.38 6.41
N ARG A 100 -34.00 -13.15 7.01
CA ARG A 100 -33.63 -14.18 8.00
C ARG A 100 -32.71 -15.23 7.39
N LEU A 101 -32.98 -15.66 6.16
CA LEU A 101 -32.14 -16.62 5.45
C LEU A 101 -30.74 -16.05 5.18
N VAL A 102 -30.64 -14.81 4.71
CA VAL A 102 -29.35 -14.13 4.47
C VAL A 102 -28.57 -13.96 5.77
N ARG A 103 -29.23 -13.55 6.86
CA ARG A 103 -28.61 -13.40 8.18
C ARG A 103 -27.95 -14.70 8.64
N LEU A 104 -28.71 -15.80 8.63
CA LEU A 104 -28.21 -17.10 9.07
C LEU A 104 -27.01 -17.56 8.24
N LEU A 105 -27.08 -17.43 6.91
CA LEU A 105 -26.04 -17.95 6.01
C LEU A 105 -24.76 -17.10 5.94
N TYR A 106 -24.86 -15.77 6.05
CA TYR A 106 -23.73 -14.87 5.77
C TYR A 106 -23.27 -14.03 6.96
N PHE A 107 -24.10 -13.85 7.99
CA PHE A 107 -23.73 -13.09 9.19
C PHE A 107 -23.51 -13.98 10.40
N GLU A 108 -24.17 -15.14 10.48
CA GLU A 108 -24.02 -16.12 11.55
C GLU A 108 -23.21 -17.37 11.11
N ASP A 109 -22.69 -17.37 9.88
CA ASP A 109 -21.90 -18.46 9.26
C ASP A 109 -22.53 -19.86 9.43
N MET A 110 -23.86 -19.92 9.41
CA MET A 110 -24.58 -21.18 9.57
C MET A 110 -24.50 -22.01 8.30
N THR A 111 -24.28 -23.32 8.47
CA THR A 111 -24.28 -24.23 7.33
C THR A 111 -25.68 -24.38 6.74
N VAL A 112 -25.75 -24.69 5.44
CA VAL A 112 -27.00 -24.98 4.74
C VAL A 112 -27.81 -26.08 5.43
N LYS A 113 -27.12 -27.07 6.04
CA LYS A 113 -27.75 -28.16 6.79
C LYS A 113 -28.48 -27.64 8.02
N LYS A 114 -27.79 -26.91 8.91
CA LYS A 114 -28.41 -26.36 10.13
C LYS A 114 -29.50 -25.35 9.80
N THR A 115 -29.29 -24.54 8.75
CA THR A 115 -30.30 -23.59 8.28
C THR A 115 -31.56 -24.33 7.81
N ALA A 116 -31.41 -25.43 7.07
CA ALA A 116 -32.55 -26.25 6.63
C ALA A 116 -33.33 -26.85 7.80
N GLU A 117 -32.64 -27.27 8.86
CA GLU A 117 -33.26 -27.73 10.12
C GLU A 117 -34.06 -26.61 10.80
N ILE A 118 -33.51 -25.39 10.90
CA ILE A 118 -34.20 -24.22 11.49
C ILE A 118 -35.47 -23.84 10.71
N PHE A 119 -35.42 -23.91 9.38
CA PHE A 119 -36.56 -23.61 8.51
C PHE A 119 -37.52 -24.80 8.33
N GLY A 120 -37.20 -25.97 8.89
CA GLY A 120 -38.02 -27.19 8.77
C GLY A 120 -38.18 -27.68 7.33
N CYS A 121 -37.17 -27.48 6.47
CA CYS A 121 -37.26 -27.81 5.05
C CYS A 121 -36.04 -28.58 4.52
N SER A 122 -36.10 -29.02 3.27
CA SER A 122 -34.97 -29.73 2.67
C SER A 122 -33.78 -28.81 2.38
N ARG A 123 -32.56 -29.37 2.36
CA ARG A 123 -31.34 -28.65 1.94
C ARG A 123 -31.47 -28.05 0.54
N LYS A 124 -32.13 -28.77 -0.39
CA LYS A 124 -32.40 -28.29 -1.76
C LYS A 124 -33.28 -27.05 -1.77
N THR A 125 -34.27 -26.99 -0.88
CA THR A 125 -35.14 -25.82 -0.73
C THR A 125 -34.35 -24.60 -0.27
N ILE A 126 -33.45 -24.77 0.71
CA ILE A 126 -32.57 -23.68 1.17
C ILE A 126 -31.65 -23.20 0.05
N HIS A 127 -31.06 -24.12 -0.70
CA HIS A 127 -30.22 -23.77 -1.86
C HIS A 127 -30.99 -22.92 -2.87
N ASN A 128 -32.16 -23.38 -3.31
CA ASN A 128 -32.97 -22.67 -4.30
C ASN A 128 -33.44 -21.31 -3.78
N ARG A 129 -33.77 -21.20 -2.49
CA ARG A 129 -34.14 -19.92 -1.86
C ARG A 129 -32.94 -18.96 -1.82
N ARG A 130 -31.76 -19.45 -1.46
CA ARG A 130 -30.52 -18.67 -1.46
C ARG A 130 -30.23 -18.12 -2.86
N GLU A 131 -30.28 -18.96 -3.89
CA GLU A 131 -30.07 -18.53 -5.28
C GLU A 131 -31.07 -17.45 -5.70
N LYS A 132 -32.36 -17.66 -5.44
CA LYS A 132 -33.41 -16.66 -5.74
C LYS A 132 -33.17 -15.34 -5.04
N VAL A 133 -32.75 -15.36 -3.77
CA VAL A 133 -32.46 -14.14 -3.01
C VAL A 133 -31.26 -13.41 -3.58
N LEU A 134 -30.18 -14.12 -3.90
CA LEU A 134 -29.00 -13.52 -4.51
C LEU A 134 -29.29 -12.92 -5.88
N GLU A 135 -30.08 -13.61 -6.70
CA GLU A 135 -30.50 -13.11 -8.01
C GLU A 135 -31.39 -11.87 -7.90
N LYS A 136 -32.29 -11.85 -6.89
CA LYS A 136 -33.11 -10.69 -6.58
C LYS A 136 -32.26 -9.48 -6.14
N ILE A 137 -31.27 -9.69 -5.27
CA ILE A 137 -30.31 -8.63 -4.86
C ILE A 137 -29.54 -8.12 -6.09
N ARG A 138 -29.01 -9.04 -6.92
CA ARG A 138 -28.27 -8.69 -8.13
C ARG A 138 -29.10 -7.83 -9.08
N LYS A 139 -30.36 -8.22 -9.31
CA LYS A 139 -31.29 -7.48 -10.17
C LYS A 139 -31.53 -6.06 -9.65
N MET A 140 -31.80 -5.91 -8.35
CA MET A 140 -31.97 -4.59 -7.72
C MET A 140 -30.72 -3.71 -7.81
N MET A 141 -29.52 -4.31 -7.73
CA MET A 141 -28.26 -3.57 -7.87
C MET A 141 -27.98 -3.16 -9.33
N SER A 142 -28.45 -3.93 -10.32
CA SER A 142 -28.27 -3.62 -11.75
C SER A 142 -29.30 -2.65 -12.34
N GLU A 143 -30.52 -2.61 -11.79
CA GLU A 143 -31.63 -1.80 -12.33
C GLU A 143 -31.47 -0.29 -12.11
N THR A 144 -30.50 0.14 -11.30
CA THR A 144 -30.34 1.55 -10.91
C THR A 144 -29.13 2.22 -11.58
N SER A 145 -28.79 1.80 -12.80
CA SER A 145 -27.90 2.57 -13.67
C SER A 145 -28.74 3.55 -14.50
N PRO A 146 -28.66 4.87 -14.27
CA PRO A 146 -29.15 5.85 -15.24
C PRO A 146 -28.33 5.81 -16.54
#